data_AF-A0A7W1UKA9-F1
#
_entry.id   AF-A0A7W1UKA9-F1
#
_cell.length_a   1.000
_cell.length_b   1.000
_cell.length_c   1.000
_cell.angle_alpha   90.00
_cell.angle_beta   90.00
_cell.angle_gamma   90.00
#
_symmetry.space_group_name_H-M   'P 1'
#
loop_
_entity.id
_entity.type
_entity.pdbx_description
1 polymer ?
#
loop_
_entity_poly.entity_id
_entity_poly.type
_entity_poly.pdbx_seq_one_letter_code
_entity_poly.pdbx_strand_id
1 'polypeptide(L)'
;MGRELVDDFFIENRTRLLDVAAFLDRLDRAGGDERDFRMRAFREALEVLRDTQPGRTERVQMVFSDRTTEPLAALDQKSARGAYDRWKGVVD
;
A
#
# COMPACT_ATOMS: atom_id res chain seq x y z
N MET A 1 28.40 1.44 8.03
CA MET A 1 26.96 1.41 8.32
C MET A 1 26.07 1.59 7.10
N GLY A 2 26.03 2.75 6.43
CA GLY A 2 25.12 2.94 5.27
C GLY A 2 25.43 2.02 4.07
N ARG A 3 26.71 1.79 3.76
CA ARG A 3 27.14 0.88 2.70
C ARG A 3 26.84 -0.59 3.03
N GLU A 4 27.15 -1.03 4.24
CA GLU A 4 26.84 -2.40 4.72
C GLU A 4 25.35 -2.70 4.63
N LEU A 5 24.48 -1.74 5.01
CA LEU A 5 23.03 -1.88 4.86
C LEU A 5 22.61 -2.09 3.40
N VAL A 6 23.26 -1.39 2.46
CA VAL A 6 23.01 -1.59 1.03
C VAL A 6 23.51 -2.98 0.61
N ASP A 7 24.73 -3.36 0.98
CA ASP A 7 25.31 -4.65 0.61
C ASP A 7 24.46 -5.83 1.12
N ASP A 8 23.94 -5.73 2.34
CA ASP A 8 23.13 -6.79 2.97
C ASP A 8 21.73 -6.91 2.34
N PHE A 9 21.08 -5.79 2.02
CA PHE A 9 19.64 -5.77 1.70
C PHE A 9 19.31 -5.39 0.25
N PHE A 10 20.27 -4.98 -0.57
CA PHE A 10 19.98 -4.47 -1.92
C PHE A 10 19.35 -5.53 -2.82
N ILE A 11 19.90 -6.75 -2.83
CA ILE A 11 19.39 -7.84 -3.70
C ILE A 11 17.97 -8.22 -3.32
N GLU A 12 17.68 -8.32 -2.02
CA GLU A 12 16.34 -8.64 -1.52
C GLU A 12 15.32 -7.56 -1.92
N ASN A 13 15.66 -6.28 -1.70
CA ASN A 13 14.76 -5.18 -2.05
C ASN A 13 14.61 -5.00 -3.56
N ARG A 14 15.65 -5.30 -4.36
CA ARG A 14 15.55 -5.34 -5.82
C ARG A 14 14.51 -6.38 -6.26
N THR A 15 14.51 -7.57 -5.66
CA THR A 15 13.50 -8.61 -5.97
C THR A 15 12.10 -8.14 -5.60
N ARG A 16 11.91 -7.55 -4.41
CA ARG A 16 10.61 -6.98 -3.99
C ARG A 16 10.09 -5.93 -4.97
N LEU A 17 10.97 -5.06 -5.48
CA LEU A 17 10.60 -4.07 -6.50
C LEU A 17 10.16 -4.73 -7.81
N LEU A 18 10.84 -5.78 -8.26
CA LEU A 18 10.46 -6.54 -9.45
C LEU A 18 9.12 -7.25 -9.28
N ASP A 19 8.84 -7.80 -8.10
CA ASP A 19 7.56 -8.46 -7.81
C ASP A 19 6.40 -7.46 -7.85
N VAL A 20 6.60 -6.27 -7.27
CA VAL A 20 5.62 -5.18 -7.35
C VAL A 20 5.40 -4.74 -8.79
N ALA A 21 6.47 -4.53 -9.57
CA ALA A 21 6.36 -4.15 -10.98
C ALA A 21 5.60 -5.22 -11.79
N ALA A 22 5.95 -6.50 -11.62
CA ALA A 22 5.28 -7.60 -12.31
C ALA A 22 3.80 -7.76 -11.90
N PHE A 23 3.44 -7.41 -10.66
CA PHE A 23 2.04 -7.35 -10.24
C PHE A 23 1.29 -6.24 -11.00
N LEU A 24 1.86 -5.03 -11.07
CA LEU A 24 1.27 -3.90 -11.78
C LEU A 24 1.12 -4.20 -13.28
N ASP A 25 2.14 -4.77 -13.93
CA ASP A 25 2.07 -5.17 -15.34
C ASP A 25 0.93 -6.18 -15.62
N ARG A 26 0.70 -7.12 -14.69
CA ARG A 26 -0.40 -8.09 -14.81
C ARG A 26 -1.75 -7.43 -14.61
N LEU A 27 -1.86 -6.49 -13.67
CA LEU A 27 -3.09 -5.73 -13.43
C LEU A 27 -3.45 -4.88 -14.66
N ASP A 28 -2.48 -4.18 -15.24
CA ASP A 28 -2.69 -3.36 -16.44
C ASP A 28 -3.11 -4.22 -17.64
N ARG A 29 -2.47 -5.38 -17.82
CA ARG A 29 -2.88 -6.35 -18.85
C ARG A 29 -4.29 -6.90 -18.65
N ALA A 30 -4.77 -6.98 -17.41
CA ALA A 30 -6.12 -7.43 -17.07
C ALA A 30 -7.18 -6.33 -17.24
N GLY A 31 -6.80 -5.12 -17.66
CA GLY A 31 -7.72 -3.98 -17.84
C GLY A 31 -7.71 -2.98 -16.69
N GLY A 32 -6.83 -3.15 -15.69
CA GLY A 32 -6.71 -2.27 -14.53
C GLY A 32 -7.88 -2.36 -13.55
N ASP A 33 -7.69 -1.78 -12.37
CA ASP A 33 -8.79 -1.46 -11.45
C ASP A 33 -8.47 -0.18 -10.66
N GLU A 34 -8.77 0.96 -11.28
CA GLU A 34 -8.54 2.28 -10.68
C GLU A 34 -9.52 2.59 -9.53
N ARG A 35 -10.65 1.87 -9.49
CA ARG A 35 -11.73 2.06 -8.51
C ARG A 35 -11.54 1.19 -7.28
N ASP A 36 -10.77 0.11 -7.35
CA ASP A 36 -10.41 -0.67 -6.17
C ASP A 36 -9.64 0.19 -5.16
N PHE A 37 -10.24 0.41 -3.99
CA PHE A 37 -9.67 1.19 -2.90
C PHE A 37 -8.31 0.67 -2.43
N ARG A 38 -8.03 -0.65 -2.57
CA ARG A 38 -6.72 -1.23 -2.25
C ARG A 38 -5.67 -0.73 -3.23
N MET A 39 -6.01 -0.65 -4.51
CA MET A 39 -5.11 -0.12 -5.53
C MET A 39 -4.88 1.38 -5.39
N ARG A 40 -5.90 2.14 -4.93
CA ARG A 40 -5.72 3.55 -4.55
C ARG A 40 -4.74 3.69 -3.39
N ALA A 41 -4.94 2.93 -2.30
CA ALA A 41 -4.02 2.92 -1.17
C ALA A 41 -2.61 2.43 -1.56
N PHE A 42 -2.51 1.45 -2.45
CA PHE A 42 -1.23 0.93 -2.94
C PHE A 42 -0.43 2.01 -3.68
N ARG A 43 -1.09 2.77 -4.57
CA ARG A 43 -0.45 3.90 -5.27
C ARG A 43 0.03 4.98 -4.30
N GLU A 44 -0.77 5.34 -3.30
CA GLU A 44 -0.35 6.27 -2.25
C GLU A 44 0.85 5.74 -1.44
N ALA A 45 0.92 4.44 -1.15
CA ALA A 45 2.06 3.85 -0.47
C ALA A 45 3.35 3.97 -1.31
N LEU A 46 3.27 3.80 -2.63
CA LEU A 46 4.41 4.01 -3.54
C LEU A 46 4.89 5.47 -3.53
N GLU A 47 3.97 6.43 -3.45
CA GLU A 47 4.29 7.85 -3.30
C GLU A 47 5.03 8.14 -1.99
N VAL A 48 4.59 7.55 -0.88
CA VAL A 48 5.29 7.63 0.41
C VAL A 48 6.70 7.03 0.32
N LEU A 49 6.87 5.90 -0.36
CA LEU A 49 8.20 5.29 -0.54
C LEU A 49 9.14 6.15 -1.37
N ARG A 50 8.62 6.92 -2.33
CA ARG A 50 9.41 7.79 -3.22
C ARG A 50 9.91 9.07 -2.53
N ASP A 51 9.22 9.53 -1.49
CA ASP A 51 9.63 10.74 -0.77
C ASP A 51 10.89 10.53 0.08
N THR A 52 11.46 11.62 0.60
CA THR A 52 12.67 11.60 1.44
C THR A 52 12.42 11.83 2.92
N GLN A 53 11.15 11.84 3.35
CA GLN A 53 10.81 12.10 4.74
C GLN A 53 11.06 10.87 5.61
N PRO A 54 11.45 11.06 6.89
CA PRO A 54 11.65 9.97 7.82
C PRO A 54 10.34 9.20 8.09
N GLY A 55 10.46 8.01 8.67
CA GLY A 55 9.29 7.23 9.10
C GLY A 55 8.50 6.59 7.97
N ARG A 56 9.11 6.30 6.81
CA ARG A 56 8.40 5.69 5.66
C ARG A 56 7.61 4.44 6.02
N THR A 57 8.15 3.56 6.85
CA THR A 57 7.45 2.33 7.29
C THR A 57 6.14 2.64 8.00
N GLU A 58 6.18 3.53 9.00
CA GLU A 58 4.97 3.96 9.72
C GLU A 58 3.98 4.63 8.77
N ARG A 59 4.47 5.54 7.92
CA ARG A 59 3.61 6.27 7.00
C ARG A 59 2.93 5.35 5.98
N VAL A 60 3.65 4.36 5.44
CA VAL A 60 3.08 3.31 4.58
C VAL A 60 2.04 2.49 5.34
N GLN A 61 2.34 2.06 6.58
CA GLN A 61 1.37 1.34 7.41
C GLN A 61 0.08 2.14 7.61
N MET A 62 0.21 3.44 7.85
CA MET A 62 -0.90 4.34 8.08
C MET A 62 -1.71 4.65 6.81
N VAL A 63 -1.19 4.40 5.61
CA VAL A 63 -1.95 4.48 4.35
C VAL A 63 -2.98 3.34 4.25
N PHE A 64 -2.63 2.16 4.76
CA PHE A 64 -3.49 0.97 4.74
C PHE A 64 -4.41 0.84 5.94
N SER A 65 -4.12 1.52 7.05
CA SER A 65 -4.83 1.35 8.33
C SER A 65 -6.16 2.10 8.37
N ASP A 66 -7.14 1.49 9.03
CA ASP A 66 -8.33 2.19 9.55
C ASP A 66 -7.89 3.04 10.75
N ARG A 67 -8.21 4.33 10.73
CA ARG A 67 -7.86 5.27 11.80
C ARG A 67 -9.06 5.68 12.63
N THR A 68 -10.23 5.08 12.37
CA THR A 68 -11.42 5.34 13.17
C THR A 68 -11.23 4.79 14.58
N THR A 69 -11.57 5.60 15.58
CA THR A 69 -11.51 5.24 17.00
C THR A 69 -12.86 4.83 17.54
N GLU A 70 -13.93 5.14 16.80
CA GLU A 70 -15.30 4.76 17.12
C GLU A 70 -15.56 3.33 16.64
N PRO A 71 -15.94 2.41 17.54
CA PRO A 71 -16.29 1.05 17.14
C PRO A 71 -17.52 1.05 16.23
N LEU A 72 -17.50 0.19 15.22
CA LEU A 72 -18.69 -0.07 14.42
C LEU A 72 -19.80 -0.67 15.30
N ALA A 73 -21.03 -0.18 15.14
CA ALA A 73 -22.19 -0.68 15.87
C ALA A 73 -22.47 -2.18 15.62
N ALA A 74 -22.09 -2.68 14.44
CA ALA A 74 -22.06 -4.09 14.09
C ALA A 74 -20.91 -4.35 13.10
N LEU A 75 -20.31 -5.54 13.16
CA LEU A 75 -19.31 -5.97 12.18
C LEU A 75 -19.99 -6.18 10.82
N ASP A 76 -19.63 -5.37 9.82
CA ASP A 76 -20.21 -5.48 8.47
C ASP A 76 -19.61 -6.64 7.65
N GLN A 77 -18.33 -6.99 7.89
CA GLN A 77 -17.57 -8.00 7.15
C GLN A 77 -16.54 -8.73 8.04
N LYS A 78 -16.38 -10.05 7.82
CA LYS A 78 -15.52 -10.95 8.62
C LYS A 78 -14.04 -10.96 8.23
N SER A 79 -13.56 -10.09 7.33
CA SER A 79 -12.18 -10.21 6.81
C SER A 79 -11.53 -8.87 6.54
N ALA A 80 -10.29 -8.71 7.04
CA ALA A 80 -9.41 -7.62 6.66
C ALA A 80 -9.05 -7.74 5.18
N ARG A 81 -9.32 -6.68 4.39
CA ARG A 81 -9.08 -6.66 2.93
C ARG A 81 -7.68 -6.17 2.55
N GLY A 82 -6.80 -5.97 3.54
CA GLY A 82 -5.44 -5.45 3.36
C GLY A 82 -5.34 -3.93 3.21
N ALA A 83 -6.47 -3.21 3.18
CA ALA A 83 -6.53 -1.75 3.23
C ALA A 83 -7.88 -1.29 3.82
N TYR A 84 -7.94 -0.04 4.30
CA TYR A 84 -9.17 0.61 4.72
C TYR A 84 -9.78 1.44 3.58
N ASP A 85 -11.08 1.22 3.31
CA ASP A 85 -11.81 1.90 2.25
C ASP A 85 -12.38 3.25 2.73
N ARG A 86 -11.49 4.25 2.78
CA ARG A 86 -11.84 5.63 3.09
C ARG A 86 -12.55 6.37 1.95
N TRP A 87 -12.76 5.72 0.80
CA TRP A 87 -13.48 6.31 -0.35
C TRP A 87 -14.92 5.81 -0.45
N LYS A 88 -15.36 4.95 0.46
CA LYS A 88 -16.75 4.48 0.54
C LYS A 88 -17.69 5.68 0.60
N GLY A 89 -18.54 5.85 -0.42
CA GLY A 89 -19.50 6.96 -0.51
C GLY A 89 -19.00 8.24 -1.18
N VAL A 90 -17.73 8.30 -1.61
CA VAL A 90 -17.24 9.36 -2.51
C VAL A 90 -17.70 9.00 -3.93
N VAL A 91 -18.73 9.71 -4.41
CA VAL A 91 -19.14 9.67 -5.81
C VAL A 91 -18.21 10.61 -6.58
N ASP A 92 -17.58 10.10 -7.64
CA ASP A 92 -16.82 10.90 -8.60
C ASP A 92 -17.77 11.80 -9.41
#